data_AF-A0A7Y0JFN8-F1
#
_entry.id   AF-A0A7Y0JFN8-F1
#
_cell.length_a   1.000
_cell.length_b   1.000
_cell.length_c   1.000
_cell.angle_alpha   90.00
_cell.angle_beta   90.00
_cell.angle_gamma   90.00
#
_symmetry.space_group_name_H-M   'P 1'
#
loop_
_entity.id
_entity.type
_entity.pdbx_description
1 polymer ?
#
loop_
_entity_poly.entity_id
_entity_poly.type
_entity_poly.pdbx_seq_one_letter_code
_entity_poly.pdbx_strand_id
1 'polypeptide(L)' 'MEAISELPVGTRALLWVRRTDGRGREAVGLLVNALRLETGTVVVDGSSGSPVSFDPTGVHLLHVIRYR' A
#
# COMPACT_ATOMS: atom_id res chain seq x y z
N MET A 1 -0.38 7.57 -1.68
CA MET A 1 0.76 7.66 -0.73
C MET A 1 0.67 8.90 0.16
N GLU A 2 0.22 10.02 -0.38
CA GLU A 2 0.00 11.30 0.33
C GLU A 2 -0.77 11.13 1.67
N ALA A 3 -1.85 10.35 1.68
CA ALA A 3 -2.64 10.10 2.89
C ALA A 3 -1.89 9.39 4.03
N ILE A 4 -0.76 8.72 3.77
CA ILE A 4 0.11 8.14 4.81
C ILE A 4 1.20 9.13 5.21
N SER A 5 1.71 9.94 4.27
CA SER A 5 2.76 10.92 4.59
C SER A 5 2.30 12.00 5.58
N GLU A 6 1.00 12.25 5.63
CA GLU A 6 0.36 13.15 6.60
C GLU A 6 0.21 12.56 8.01
N LEU A 7 0.43 11.25 8.19
CA LEU A 7 0.34 10.60 9.51
C LEU A 7 1.60 10.87 10.34
N PRO A 8 1.51 10.80 11.67
CA PRO A 8 2.69 10.86 12.54
C PRO A 8 3.74 9.79 12.18
N VAL A 9 5.02 10.12 12.35
CA VAL A 9 6.11 9.13 12.24
C VAL A 9 5.88 7.97 13.20
N GLY A 10 6.16 6.75 12.75
CA GLY A 10 5.89 5.51 13.47
C GLY A 10 4.49 4.95 13.26
N THR A 11 3.59 5.70 12.61
CA THR A 11 2.24 5.21 12.33
C THR A 11 2.28 4.01 11.39
N ARG A 12 1.59 2.95 11.78
CA ARG A 12 1.31 1.78 10.95
C ARG A 12 -0.06 1.95 10.31
N ALA A 13 -0.16 1.63 9.03
CA ALA A 13 -1.40 1.68 8.29
C ALA A 13 -1.57 0.42 7.44
N LEU A 14 -2.81 0.10 7.08
CA LEU A 14 -3.13 -0.96 6.13
C LEU A 14 -3.60 -0.34 4.82
N LEU A 15 -3.04 -0.80 3.71
CA LEU A 15 -3.39 -0.36 2.37
C LEU A 15 -4.19 -1.43 1.65
N TRP A 16 -5.31 -1.05 1.04
CA TRP A 16 -6.00 -1.85 0.05
C TRP A 16 -5.59 -1.40 -1.36
N VAL A 17 -5.15 -2.36 -2.16
CA VAL A 17 -4.63 -2.15 -3.52
C VAL A 17 -5.63 -2.70 -4.53
N ARG A 18 -6.10 -1.83 -5.44
CA ARG A 18 -6.79 -2.23 -6.67
C ARG A 18 -5.81 -2.17 -7.83
N ARG A 19 -5.69 -3.26 -8.58
CA ARG A 19 -4.74 -3.37 -9.70
C ARG A 19 -5.31 -4.17 -10.87
N THR A 20 -4.67 -4.11 -12.02
CA THR A 20 -4.86 -5.08 -13.10
C THR A 20 -3.82 -6.19 -13.00
N ASP A 21 -4.24 -7.45 -13.14
CA ASP A 21 -3.32 -8.58 -13.25
C ASP A 21 -2.74 -8.71 -14.66
N GLY A 22 -1.76 -9.59 -14.85
CA GLY A 22 -1.15 -9.83 -16.16
C GLY A 22 -2.10 -10.38 -17.24
N ARG A 23 -3.37 -10.64 -16.90
CA ARG A 23 -4.42 -11.09 -17.83
C ARG A 23 -5.44 -9.99 -18.13
N GLY A 24 -5.20 -8.74 -17.70
CA GLY A 24 -6.09 -7.62 -17.94
C GLY A 24 -7.31 -7.56 -17.01
N ARG A 25 -7.37 -8.41 -15.98
CA ARG A 25 -8.51 -8.44 -15.05
C ARG A 25 -8.25 -7.54 -13.86
N GLU A 26 -9.29 -6.89 -13.35
CA GLU A 26 -9.18 -6.19 -12.08
C GLU A 26 -9.01 -7.22 -10.95
N ALA A 27 -7.90 -7.11 -10.23
CA ALA A 27 -7.62 -7.85 -9.02
C ALA A 27 -7.86 -6.92 -7.82
N VAL A 28 -8.83 -7.32 -7.00
CA VAL A 28 -9.22 -6.64 -5.76
C VAL A 28 -8.87 -7.52 -4.57
N GLY A 29 -8.46 -6.92 -3.46
CA GLY A 29 -8.28 -7.62 -2.18
C GLY A 29 -6.83 -7.80 -1.73
N LEU A 30 -5.85 -7.27 -2.47
CA LEU A 30 -4.49 -7.20 -1.95
C LEU A 30 -4.44 -6.18 -0.81
N LEU A 31 -4.05 -6.66 0.37
CA LEU A 31 -3.78 -5.85 1.55
C LEU A 31 -2.27 -5.85 1.80
N VAL A 32 -1.69 -4.67 1.94
CA VAL A 32 -0.27 -4.50 2.28
C VAL A 32 -0.12 -3.55 3.44
N ASN A 33 0.92 -3.74 4.25
CA ASN A 33 1.19 -2.88 5.39
C ASN A 33 1.98 -1.67 4.94
N ALA A 34 1.79 -0.53 5.59
CA ALA A 34 2.61 0.65 5.43
C ALA A 34 3.11 1.14 6.79
N LEU A 35 4.33 1.65 6.81
CA LEU A 35 4.94 2.29 7.97
C LEU A 35 5.42 3.68 7.58
N ARG A 36 4.95 4.70 8.32
CA ARG A 36 5.46 6.06 8.20
C ARG A 36 6.80 6.16 8.93
N LEU A 37 7.86 6.42 8.18
CA LEU A 37 9.21 6.71 8.68
C LEU A 37 9.48 8.22 8.59
N GLU A 38 10.56 8.67 9.23
CA GLU A 38 11.03 10.06 9.08
C GLU A 38 11.35 10.40 7.62
N THR A 39 12.01 9.48 6.93
CA THR A 39 12.49 9.65 5.55
C THR A 39 11.43 9.43 4.47
N GLY A 40 10.24 8.93 4.84
CA GLY A 40 9.25 8.52 3.84
C GLY A 40 8.26 7.50 4.37
N THR A 41 7.68 6.72 3.46
CA THR A 41 6.76 5.64 3.79
C THR A 41 7.26 4.38 3.12
N VAL A 42 7.37 3.30 3.89
CA VAL A 42 7.69 1.97 3.37
C VAL A 42 6.42 1.16 3.32
N VAL A 43 6.20 0.46 2.21
CA VAL A 43 5.12 -0.50 2.05
C VAL A 43 5.70 -1.90 2.05
N VAL A 44 5.11 -2.81 2.80
CA VAL A 44 5.60 -4.17 3.03
C VAL A 44 4.48 -5.16 2.75
N ASP A 45 4.80 -6.20 1.99
CA ASP A 45 3.93 -7.35 1.83
C ASP A 45 4.02 -8.19 3.10
N GLY A 46 2.91 -8.28 3.84
CA GLY A 46 2.87 -9.03 5.10
C GLY A 46 3.08 -10.54 4.94
N SER A 47 2.87 -11.09 3.74
CA SER A 47 3.05 -12.52 3.48
C SER A 47 4.52 -12.91 3.27
N SER A 48 5.33 -12.00 2.74
CA SER A 48 6.75 -12.22 2.42
C SER A 48 7.70 -11.43 3.31
N GLY A 49 7.21 -10.45 4.07
CA GLY A 49 8.02 -9.51 4.85
C GLY A 49 8.85 -8.55 4.00
N SER A 50 8.67 -8.56 2.68
CA SER A 50 9.50 -7.82 1.73
C SER A 50 8.88 -6.47 1.35
N PRO A 51 9.68 -5.44 1.06
CA PRO A 51 9.18 -4.19 0.53
C PRO A 51 8.38 -4.42 -0.76
N VAL A 52 7.24 -3.75 -0.88
CA VAL A 52 6.42 -3.77 -2.11
C VAL A 52 6.88 -2.63 -3.00
N SER A 53 7.23 -2.98 -4.24
CA SER A 53 7.30 -2.01 -5.34
C SER A 53 6.00 -2.05 -6.12
N PHE A 54 5.41 -0.88 -6.36
CA PHE A 54 4.24 -0.76 -7.21
C PHE A 54 4.67 -0.41 -8.62
N ASP A 55 4.26 -1.23 -9.59
CA ASP A 55 4.27 -0.81 -10.99
C ASP A 55 3.11 0.18 -11.21
N PRO A 56 3.40 1.46 -11.54
CA PRO A 56 2.36 2.46 -11.75
C PRO A 56 1.42 2.14 -12.92
N THR A 57 1.81 1.25 -13.83
CA THR A 57 0.98 0.81 -14.97
C THR A 57 -0.15 -0.13 -14.54
N GLY A 58 0.10 -0.93 -13.50
CA GLY A 58 -0.84 -1.94 -13.02
C GLY A 58 -1.70 -1.48 -11.86
N VAL A 59 -1.29 -0.47 -11.09
CA VAL A 59 -2.01 -0.01 -9.89
C VAL A 59 -3.01 1.09 -10.25
N HIS A 60 -4.29 0.82 -9.98
CA HIS A 60 -5.37 1.78 -10.21
C HIS A 60 -5.64 2.65 -8.99
N LEU A 61 -5.52 2.07 -7.79
CA LEU A 61 -5.88 2.76 -6.55
C LEU A 61 -5.16 2.17 -5.33
N LEU A 62 -4.74 3.05 -4.44
CA LEU A 62 -4.24 2.73 -3.10
C LEU A 62 -5.14 3.41 -2.07
N HIS A 63 -5.90 2.62 -1.30
CA HIS A 63 -6.76 3.12 -0.24
C HIS A 63 -6.13 2.87 1.13
N VAL A 64 -5.99 3.91 1.94
CA VAL A 64 -5.57 3.78 3.34
C VAL A 64 -6.78 3.37 4.17
N ILE A 65 -6.74 2.16 4.73
CA ILE A 65 -7.75 1.70 5.68
C ILE A 65 -7.46 2.38 7.02
N ARG A 66 -8.42 3.19 7.47
CA ARG A 66 -8.41 3.80 8.80
C ARG A 66 -9.44 3.06 9.65
N TYR A 67 -8.99 2.38 10.70
CA TYR A 67 -9.89 1.91 11.74
C TYR A 67 -10.31 3.15 12.55
N ARG A 68 -11.62 3.40 12.64
CA ARG A 68 -12.18 4.44 13.50
C ARG A 68 -12.27 3.94 14.93
#